data_AF-A0A656JI33-F1
#
_entry.id   AF-A0A656JI33-F1
#
_cell.length_a   1.000
_cell.length_b   1.000
_cell.length_c   1.000
_cell.angle_alpha   90.00
_cell.angle_beta   90.00
_cell.angle_gamma   90.00
#
_symmetry.space_group_name_H-M   'P 1'
#
loop_
_entity.id
_entity.type
_entity.pdbx_description
1 polymer ?
#
loop_
_entity_poly.entity_id
_entity_poly.type
_entity_poly.pdbx_seq_one_letter_code
_entity_poly.pdbx_strand_id
1 'polypeptide(L)'
;LFGPEGGVRFARGEWFSAATEHLPAVAKQALQQSELSAPAQTCVSFSQPNVPDLPAIGWNTGQHVQDANFGALESLQAMVVQTLAAWYAEQHRKPCAWLANDPHHTLALGIVKPDDSTN
;
A
#
# COMPACT_ATOMS: atom_id res chain seq x y z
N LEU A 1 -2.00 -14.10 12.83
CA LEU A 1 -0.98 -14.17 13.90
C LEU A 1 -1.23 -13.00 14.84
N PHE A 2 -1.42 -13.31 16.12
CA PHE A 2 -1.80 -12.37 17.17
C PHE A 2 -0.63 -11.52 17.66
N GLY A 3 -0.89 -10.26 17.99
CA GLY A 3 -0.21 -9.50 19.04
C GLY A 3 -1.26 -9.05 20.07
N PRO A 4 -0.94 -8.97 21.38
CA PRO A 4 -1.86 -8.50 22.41
C PRO A 4 -2.01 -6.98 22.29
N GLU A 5 -3.24 -6.47 22.26
CA GLU A 5 -3.62 -5.04 22.26
C GLU A 5 -2.62 -4.03 21.66
N GLY A 6 -3.00 -3.49 20.50
CA GLY A 6 -2.13 -2.64 19.70
C GLY A 6 -1.44 -3.43 18.60
N GLY A 7 -1.33 -2.79 17.44
CA GLY A 7 -0.84 -3.40 16.22
C GLY A 7 -1.31 -2.57 15.03
N VAL A 8 -1.70 -3.25 13.95
CA VAL A 8 -2.18 -2.61 12.74
C VAL A 8 -3.41 -3.30 12.17
N ARG A 9 -4.25 -2.52 11.51
CA ARG A 9 -5.41 -2.97 10.76
C ARG A 9 -5.11 -2.89 9.28
N PHE A 10 -5.33 -4.01 8.61
CA PHE A 10 -5.38 -4.08 7.15
C PHE A 10 -6.81 -3.79 6.70
N ALA A 11 -6.98 -2.74 5.90
CA ALA A 11 -8.12 -2.69 5.00
C ALA A 11 -7.91 -3.73 3.89
N ARG A 12 -8.99 -4.11 3.20
CA ARG A 12 -8.87 -4.95 2.01
C ARG A 12 -8.00 -4.20 0.98
N GLY A 13 -7.04 -4.90 0.39
CA GLY A 13 -6.29 -4.37 -0.74
C GLY A 13 -7.15 -4.31 -1.99
N GLU A 14 -6.81 -3.41 -2.90
CA GLU A 14 -7.45 -3.27 -4.20
C GLU A 14 -6.50 -3.71 -5.31
N TRP A 15 -7.10 -4.23 -6.38
CA TRP A 15 -6.42 -4.51 -7.64
C TRP A 15 -6.71 -3.38 -8.63
N PHE A 16 -5.75 -3.08 -9.50
CA PHE A 16 -5.92 -2.05 -10.53
C PHE A 16 -5.44 -2.53 -11.90
N SER A 17 -6.36 -2.87 -12.80
CA SER A 17 -6.03 -3.20 -14.18
C SER A 17 -5.96 -1.95 -15.06
N ALA A 18 -4.76 -1.64 -15.56
CA ALA A 18 -4.53 -0.45 -16.40
C ALA A 18 -5.31 -0.46 -17.74
N ALA A 19 -5.84 -1.61 -18.15
CA ALA A 19 -6.62 -1.74 -19.37
C ALA A 19 -8.08 -1.28 -19.21
N THR A 20 -8.62 -1.30 -17.99
CA THR A 20 -10.07 -1.14 -17.75
C THR A 20 -10.41 -0.12 -16.67
N GLU A 21 -9.44 0.30 -15.87
CA GLU A 21 -9.67 1.12 -14.69
C GLU A 21 -8.86 2.41 -14.71
N HIS A 22 -9.26 3.36 -13.86
CA HIS A 22 -8.50 4.57 -13.61
C HIS A 22 -7.87 4.51 -12.22
N LEU A 23 -6.54 4.57 -12.16
CA LEU A 23 -5.78 4.42 -10.93
C LEU A 23 -6.24 5.37 -9.79
N PRO A 24 -6.58 6.65 -10.04
CA PRO A 24 -7.13 7.52 -8.99
C PRO A 24 -8.45 7.04 -8.38
N ALA A 25 -9.30 6.35 -9.16
CA ALA A 25 -10.55 5.80 -8.64
C ALA A 25 -10.30 4.62 -7.70
N VAL A 26 -9.37 3.73 -8.06
CA VAL A 26 -8.98 2.58 -7.23
C VAL A 26 -8.28 3.04 -5.96
N ALA A 27 -7.35 4.01 -6.06
CA ALA A 27 -6.71 4.58 -4.87
C ALA A 27 -7.73 5.25 -3.93
N LYS A 28 -8.77 5.92 -4.47
CA LYS A 28 -9.86 6.47 -3.66
C LYS A 28 -10.65 5.39 -2.92
N GLN A 29 -10.89 4.23 -3.55
CA GLN A 29 -11.54 3.09 -2.88
C GLN A 29 -10.68 2.57 -1.73
N ALA A 30 -9.37 2.43 -1.93
CA ALA A 30 -8.44 2.04 -0.86
C ALA A 30 -8.44 3.02 0.32
N LEU A 31 -8.52 4.33 0.06
CA LEU A 31 -8.69 5.35 1.11
C LEU A 31 -10.01 5.18 1.87
N GLN A 32 -11.13 5.02 1.14
CA GLN A 32 -12.46 4.88 1.73
C GLN A 32 -12.55 3.65 2.65
N GLN A 33 -12.01 2.51 2.21
CA GLN A 33 -11.98 1.28 3.02
C GLN A 33 -11.08 1.38 4.25
N SER A 34 -10.10 2.28 4.19
CA SER A 34 -9.21 2.58 5.31
C SER A 34 -9.78 3.66 6.24
N GLU A 35 -10.93 4.24 5.90
CA GLU A 35 -11.59 5.34 6.60
C GLU A 35 -10.70 6.60 6.69
N LEU A 36 -9.92 6.86 5.64
CA LEU A 36 -9.02 8.02 5.56
C LEU A 36 -9.59 9.12 4.66
N SER A 37 -9.47 10.37 5.11
CA SER A 37 -9.89 11.56 4.35
C SER A 37 -8.81 12.11 3.41
N ALA A 38 -7.56 11.68 3.59
CA ALA A 38 -6.41 12.09 2.79
C ALA A 38 -5.44 10.91 2.55
N PRO A 39 -4.63 10.94 1.48
CA PRO A 39 -3.64 9.90 1.22
C PRO A 39 -2.63 9.72 2.36
N ALA A 40 -2.15 8.49 2.54
CA ALA A 40 -1.04 8.23 3.45
C ALA A 40 0.23 8.93 2.95
N GLN A 41 0.93 9.64 3.84
CA GLN A 41 2.16 10.38 3.49
C GLN A 41 3.34 9.46 3.16
N THR A 42 3.29 8.21 3.65
CA THR A 42 4.30 7.18 3.43
C THR A 42 3.70 6.08 2.57
N CYS A 43 4.42 5.66 1.53
CA CYS A 43 4.07 4.51 0.71
C CYS A 43 5.30 3.60 0.53
N VAL A 44 5.21 2.36 1.00
CA VAL A 44 6.23 1.33 0.71
C VAL A 44 5.89 0.67 -0.62
N SER A 45 6.81 0.66 -1.56
CA SER A 45 6.50 0.17 -2.91
C SER A 45 7.66 -0.53 -3.60
N PHE A 46 7.35 -1.26 -4.66
CA PHE A 46 8.30 -1.59 -5.72
C PHE A 46 8.11 -0.63 -6.90
N SER A 47 9.14 -0.51 -7.73
CA SER A 47 9.14 0.39 -8.88
C SER A 47 8.06 0.00 -9.90
N GLN A 48 7.41 1.04 -10.45
CA GLN A 48 6.31 0.92 -11.41
C GLN A 48 6.55 1.83 -12.62
N PRO A 49 7.65 1.64 -13.37
CA PRO A 49 8.03 2.56 -14.44
C PRO A 49 7.00 2.63 -15.57
N ASN A 50 6.17 1.59 -15.72
CA ASN A 50 5.22 1.43 -16.82
C ASN A 50 3.78 1.77 -16.43
N VAL A 51 3.51 2.19 -15.19
CA VAL A 51 2.14 2.50 -14.76
C VAL A 51 1.87 4.00 -14.96
N PRO A 52 0.95 4.38 -15.87
CA PRO A 52 0.59 5.77 -16.08
C PRO A 52 -0.09 6.35 -14.83
N ASP A 53 -0.01 7.67 -14.67
CA ASP A 53 -0.74 8.43 -13.65
C ASP A 53 -0.46 8.05 -12.19
N LEU A 54 0.64 7.35 -11.90
CA LEU A 54 1.06 7.06 -10.53
C LEU A 54 1.23 8.32 -9.65
N PRO A 55 1.76 9.46 -10.17
CA PRO A 55 1.78 10.70 -9.39
C PRO A 55 0.39 11.25 -9.06
N ALA A 56 -0.64 10.91 -9.84
CA ALA A 56 -1.98 11.48 -9.71
C ALA A 56 -2.74 10.98 -8.48
N ILE A 57 -2.34 9.86 -7.86
CA ILE A 57 -2.97 9.35 -6.64
C ILE A 57 -2.44 10.01 -5.36
N GLY A 58 -1.40 10.84 -5.46
CA GLY A 58 -0.82 11.58 -4.34
C GLY A 58 -0.10 10.71 -3.30
N TRP A 59 0.20 9.45 -3.63
CA TRP A 59 0.98 8.56 -2.77
C TRP A 59 2.46 8.78 -3.03
N ASN A 60 3.26 8.74 -1.96
CA ASN A 60 4.70 8.98 -2.04
C ASN A 60 5.47 7.71 -2.41
N THR A 61 5.31 7.25 -3.65
CA THR A 61 5.89 6.00 -4.16
C THR A 61 7.39 6.09 -4.43
N GLY A 62 8.01 7.28 -4.38
CA GLY A 62 9.42 7.48 -4.69
C GLY A 62 10.39 7.32 -3.51
N GLN A 63 9.90 7.42 -2.26
CA GLN A 63 10.79 7.48 -1.09
C GLN A 63 11.15 6.12 -0.46
N HIS A 64 10.21 5.16 -0.46
CA HIS A 64 10.42 3.85 0.16
C HIS A 64 10.33 2.71 -0.87
N VAL A 65 11.07 2.86 -1.96
CA VAL A 65 11.19 1.89 -3.05
C VAL A 65 12.09 0.72 -2.65
N GLN A 66 11.62 -0.51 -2.84
CA GLN A 66 12.25 -1.72 -2.30
C GLN A 66 13.11 -2.51 -3.30
N ASP A 67 13.17 -2.10 -4.57
CA ASP A 67 13.92 -2.78 -5.63
C ASP A 67 15.39 -3.00 -5.26
N ALA A 68 16.05 -2.00 -4.66
CA ALA A 68 17.46 -2.10 -4.27
C ALA A 68 17.71 -3.06 -3.10
N ASN A 69 16.69 -3.32 -2.28
CA ASN A 69 16.82 -4.17 -1.08
C ASN A 69 16.53 -5.64 -1.39
N PHE A 70 15.59 -5.92 -2.30
CA PHE A 70 15.07 -7.27 -2.55
C PHE A 70 15.21 -7.75 -3.99
N GLY A 71 15.56 -6.87 -4.93
CA GLY A 71 15.57 -7.20 -6.36
C GLY A 71 14.18 -7.52 -6.90
N ALA A 72 14.12 -8.34 -7.95
CA ALA A 72 12.87 -8.75 -8.58
C ALA A 72 12.21 -9.90 -7.80
N LEU A 73 11.15 -9.58 -7.05
CA LEU A 73 10.40 -10.54 -6.25
C LEU A 73 9.13 -11.10 -6.95
N GLU A 74 8.83 -10.65 -8.17
CA GLU A 74 7.63 -11.04 -8.93
C GLU A 74 6.35 -11.05 -8.06
N SER A 75 5.71 -12.21 -7.89
CA SER A 75 4.47 -12.40 -7.11
C SER A 75 4.61 -12.16 -5.60
N LEU A 76 5.84 -12.14 -5.07
CA LEU A 76 6.08 -11.91 -3.64
C LEU A 76 6.14 -10.42 -3.27
N GLN A 77 6.18 -9.51 -4.25
CA GLN A 77 6.26 -8.07 -3.99
C GLN A 77 5.15 -7.60 -3.04
N ALA A 78 3.89 -7.99 -3.31
CA ALA A 78 2.74 -7.57 -2.52
C ALA A 78 2.85 -8.00 -1.06
N MET A 79 3.35 -9.22 -0.80
CA MET A 79 3.53 -9.70 0.56
C MET A 79 4.59 -8.88 1.32
N VAL A 80 5.72 -8.59 0.66
CA VAL A 80 6.82 -7.82 1.26
C VAL A 80 6.38 -6.40 1.58
N VAL A 81 5.76 -5.68 0.64
CA VAL A 81 5.34 -4.28 0.90
C VAL A 81 4.22 -4.19 1.93
N GLN A 82 3.32 -5.19 2.00
CA GLN A 82 2.30 -5.26 3.05
C GLN A 82 2.92 -5.44 4.44
N THR A 83 3.90 -6.34 4.58
CA THR A 83 4.60 -6.55 5.86
C THR A 83 5.38 -5.31 6.28
N LEU A 84 6.09 -4.66 5.35
CA LEU A 84 6.85 -3.45 5.64
C LEU A 84 5.93 -2.26 6.00
N ALA A 85 4.81 -2.11 5.30
CA ALA A 85 3.82 -1.08 5.62
C ALA A 85 3.16 -1.31 6.97
N ALA A 86 2.87 -2.57 7.33
CA ALA A 86 2.40 -2.93 8.67
C ALA A 86 3.41 -2.58 9.75
N TRP A 87 4.66 -3.00 9.58
CA TRP A 87 5.73 -2.64 10.51
C TRP A 87 5.87 -1.11 10.65
N TYR A 88 5.86 -0.37 9.53
CA TYR A 88 5.94 1.09 9.58
C TYR A 88 4.75 1.70 10.34
N ALA A 89 3.53 1.28 10.03
CA ALA A 89 2.33 1.82 10.65
C ALA A 89 2.27 1.52 12.16
N GLU A 90 2.77 0.35 12.57
CA GLU A 90 2.92 -0.02 13.98
C GLU A 90 3.94 0.90 14.69
N GLN A 91 5.15 1.01 14.15
CA GLN A 91 6.26 1.74 14.78
C GLN A 91 6.00 3.26 14.83
N HIS A 92 5.38 3.82 13.80
CA HIS A 92 5.20 5.26 13.67
C HIS A 92 3.79 5.74 14.06
N ARG A 93 2.87 4.84 14.38
CA ARG A 93 1.46 5.16 14.69
C ARG A 93 0.81 6.07 13.63
N LYS A 94 1.13 5.84 12.36
CA LYS A 94 0.61 6.58 11.20
C LYS A 94 0.22 5.62 10.09
N PRO A 95 -0.82 5.91 9.29
CA PRO A 95 -1.15 5.10 8.13
C PRO A 95 0.01 5.02 7.14
N CYS A 96 0.19 3.83 6.55
CA CYS A 96 1.20 3.55 5.54
C CYS A 96 0.54 2.89 4.34
N ALA A 97 0.65 3.52 3.17
CA ALA A 97 0.25 2.90 1.92
C ALA A 97 1.26 1.83 1.50
N TRP A 98 0.80 0.87 0.71
CA TRP A 98 1.64 -0.11 0.05
C TRP A 98 1.21 -0.31 -1.39
N LEU A 99 2.19 -0.58 -2.26
CA LEU A 99 1.94 -0.75 -3.69
C LEU A 99 2.94 -1.74 -4.30
N ALA A 100 2.44 -2.71 -5.05
CA ALA A 100 3.24 -3.74 -5.70
C ALA A 100 2.71 -4.08 -7.10
N ASN A 101 3.58 -4.65 -7.94
CA ASN A 101 3.14 -5.24 -9.20
C ASN A 101 2.26 -6.47 -8.92
N ASP A 102 1.22 -6.64 -9.71
CA ASP A 102 0.38 -7.84 -9.71
C ASP A 102 0.40 -8.49 -11.10
N PRO A 103 0.80 -9.77 -11.22
CA PRO A 103 0.85 -10.46 -12.51
C PRO A 103 -0.50 -10.60 -13.22
N HIS A 104 -1.61 -10.49 -12.49
CA HIS A 104 -2.96 -10.68 -13.02
C HIS A 104 -3.70 -9.36 -13.25
N HIS A 105 -3.38 -8.32 -12.47
CA HIS A 105 -4.15 -7.08 -12.45
C HIS A 105 -3.25 -5.84 -12.43
N THR A 106 -2.09 -5.81 -13.10
CA THR A 106 -1.09 -4.71 -13.13
C THR A 106 -0.55 -4.29 -11.76
N LEU A 107 -1.38 -3.80 -10.84
CA LEU A 107 -1.05 -3.42 -9.47
C LEU A 107 -1.93 -4.12 -8.43
N ALA A 108 -1.33 -4.33 -7.26
CA ALA A 108 -2.04 -4.47 -6.00
C ALA A 108 -1.64 -3.31 -5.08
N LEU A 109 -2.63 -2.68 -4.44
CA LEU A 109 -2.41 -1.52 -3.59
C LEU A 109 -3.35 -1.48 -2.39
N GLY A 110 -2.94 -0.81 -1.32
CA GLY A 110 -3.78 -0.66 -0.14
C GLY A 110 -3.14 0.23 0.92
N ILE A 111 -3.79 0.32 2.07
CA ILE A 111 -3.28 1.09 3.21
C ILE A 111 -3.40 0.25 4.47
N VAL A 112 -2.34 0.27 5.27
CA VAL A 112 -2.32 -0.27 6.61
C VAL A 112 -2.39 0.89 7.59
N LYS A 113 -3.23 0.80 8.61
CA LYS A 113 -3.35 1.82 9.66
C LYS A 113 -3.02 1.24 11.03
N PRO A 114 -2.50 2.03 11.98
CA PRO A 114 -2.43 1.59 13.37
C PRO A 114 -3.80 1.15 13.88
N ASP A 115 -3.81 0.15 14.75
CA ASP A 115 -5.01 -0.17 15.53
C ASP A 115 -5.11 0.81 16.70
N ASP A 116 -6.19 1.61 16.72
CA ASP A 116 -6.49 2.60 17.78
C ASP A 116 -7.49 2.04 18.80
N SER A 117 -7.78 0.73 18.79
CA SER A 117 -8.73 0.09 19.71
C SER A 117 -8.26 0.00 21.18
N THR A 118 -7.32 0.83 21.61
CA THR A 118 -7.02 1.08 23.02
C THR A 118 -7.91 2.21 23.51
N ASN A 119 -9.08 1.86 24.03
CA ASN A 119 -9.89 2.73 24.88
C ASN A 119 -10.43 1.90 26.05
#